data_AF-E8ZH96-F1
#
_entry.id   AF-E8ZH96-F1
#
_cell.length_a   1.000
_cell.length_b   1.000
_cell.length_c   1.000
_cell.angle_alpha   90.00
_cell.angle_beta   90.00
_cell.angle_gamma   90.00
#
_symmetry.space_group_name_H-M   'P 1'
#
loop_
_entity.id
_entity.type
_entity.pdbx_description
1 polymer ?
#
loop_
_entity_poly.entity_id
_entity_poly.type
_entity_poly.pdbx_seq_one_letter_code
_entity_poly.pdbx_strand_id
1 'polypeptide(L)'
;MSIKKWLAGLGGVGTTSAGIWFGMSQKQSDDQYKVKLAKYRGVAKEANQYLHKWYVKLSDPENKSWKDKFNYYQSVDWQYDRKDWKDMFPVSSPESEEAMKDFCFKMIEENMDDLRKDKINIDNGVHNGKQFWDICTSTSS
;
A
#
# COMPACT_ATOMS: atom_id res chain seq x y z
N MET A 1 -44.52 -0.11 -2.36
CA MET A 1 -43.47 -0.57 -1.44
C MET A 1 -42.89 -1.89 -1.94
N SER A 2 -41.58 -1.96 -2.15
CA SER A 2 -40.74 -3.09 -1.74
C SER A 2 -39.27 -2.76 -2.00
N ILE A 3 -38.61 -2.39 -0.91
CA ILE A 3 -37.17 -2.15 -0.80
C ILE A 3 -36.50 -3.52 -0.90
N LYS A 4 -35.77 -3.77 -1.99
CA LYS A 4 -34.95 -4.98 -2.12
C LYS A 4 -33.73 -4.84 -1.21
N LYS A 5 -33.71 -5.72 -0.21
CA LYS A 5 -32.68 -5.88 0.81
C LYS A 5 -31.29 -6.07 0.18
N TRP A 6 -30.36 -5.22 0.62
CA TRP A 6 -28.92 -5.41 0.50
C TRP A 6 -28.51 -6.67 1.28
N LEU A 7 -27.92 -7.64 0.59
CA LEU A 7 -27.24 -8.78 1.17
C LEU A 7 -25.82 -8.32 1.55
N ALA A 8 -25.65 -7.94 2.82
CA ALA A 8 -24.34 -7.85 3.45
C ALA A 8 -23.88 -9.27 3.79
N GLY A 9 -22.78 -9.71 3.20
CA GLY A 9 -22.20 -11.04 3.45
C GLY A 9 -20.89 -11.24 2.70
N LEU A 10 -19.80 -10.87 3.37
CA LEU A 10 -18.48 -11.51 3.39
C LEU A 10 -18.05 -12.33 2.16
N GLY A 11 -16.99 -11.87 1.50
CA GLY A 11 -16.12 -12.73 0.69
C GLY A 11 -15.67 -12.08 -0.61
N GLY A 12 -14.41 -11.65 -0.65
CA GLY A 12 -13.69 -11.38 -1.90
C GLY A 12 -14.04 -10.06 -2.57
N VAL A 13 -13.40 -8.97 -2.14
CA VAL A 13 -13.34 -7.74 -2.96
C VAL A 13 -11.92 -7.59 -3.47
N GLY A 14 -11.58 -8.46 -4.44
CA GLY A 14 -10.65 -8.09 -5.50
C GLY A 14 -11.44 -7.35 -6.57
N THR A 15 -11.85 -6.11 -6.29
CA THR A 15 -12.40 -5.24 -7.33
C THR A 15 -11.51 -4.02 -7.42
N THR A 16 -10.79 -3.95 -8.53
CA THR A 16 -10.20 -2.77 -9.13
C THR A 16 -11.02 -1.52 -8.82
N SER A 17 -10.54 -0.69 -7.89
CA SER A 17 -11.13 0.59 -7.50
C SER A 17 -10.86 1.68 -8.55
N ALA A 18 -11.10 1.37 -9.83
CA ALA A 18 -11.01 2.31 -10.94
C ALA A 18 -12.31 2.19 -11.73
N GLY A 19 -13.42 2.76 -11.22
CA GLY A 19 -14.67 2.75 -12.00
C GLY A 19 -15.97 3.16 -11.30
N ILE A 20 -16.02 3.32 -9.97
CA ILE A 20 -17.28 3.64 -9.28
C ILE A 20 -17.28 5.08 -8.76
N TRP A 21 -17.26 6.07 -9.66
CA TRP A 21 -17.41 7.50 -9.29
C TRP A 21 -18.61 8.19 -9.95
N PHE A 22 -19.31 7.53 -10.89
CA PHE A 22 -20.53 8.10 -11.46
C PHE A 22 -21.73 7.86 -10.52
N GLY A 23 -22.12 8.91 -9.79
CA GLY A 23 -23.36 8.97 -9.00
C GLY A 23 -23.20 8.91 -7.47
N MET A 24 -21.97 8.92 -6.96
CA MET A 24 -21.73 8.90 -5.51
C MET A 24 -21.79 10.33 -4.93
N SER A 25 -22.45 10.52 -3.78
CA SER A 25 -22.47 11.83 -3.12
C SER A 25 -21.12 12.14 -2.46
N GLN A 26 -20.78 13.43 -2.32
CA GLN A 26 -19.51 13.86 -1.70
C GLN A 26 -19.31 13.27 -0.29
N LYS A 27 -20.41 13.10 0.46
CA LYS A 27 -20.36 12.46 1.78
C LYS A 27 -19.96 10.98 1.73
N GLN A 28 -20.46 10.24 0.74
CA GLN A 28 -20.10 8.83 0.56
C GLN A 28 -18.64 8.67 0.13
N SER A 29 -18.14 9.58 -0.71
CA SER A 29 -16.72 9.69 -1.05
C SER A 29 -15.86 9.86 0.19
N ASP A 30 -16.20 10.85 1.04
CA ASP A 30 -15.45 11.14 2.26
C ASP A 30 -15.47 9.98 3.24
N ASP A 31 -16.61 9.30 3.37
CA ASP A 31 -16.74 8.14 4.26
C ASP A 31 -15.89 6.96 3.76
N GLN A 32 -15.86 6.69 2.45
CA GLN A 32 -14.98 5.67 1.87
C GLN A 32 -13.50 6.02 2.06
N TYR A 33 -13.12 7.28 1.85
CA TYR A 33 -11.77 7.75 2.09
C TYR A 33 -11.35 7.56 3.56
N LYS A 34 -12.22 7.89 4.51
CA LYS A 34 -11.96 7.66 5.94
C LYS A 34 -11.80 6.18 6.28
N VAL A 35 -12.64 5.30 5.71
CA VAL A 35 -12.53 3.85 5.91
C VAL A 35 -11.20 3.33 5.36
N LYS A 36 -10.80 3.79 4.17
CA LYS A 36 -9.51 3.46 3.55
C LYS A 36 -8.33 3.90 4.42
N LEU A 37 -8.33 5.14 4.90
CA LEU A 37 -7.32 5.64 5.83
C LEU A 37 -7.27 4.85 7.14
N ALA A 38 -8.41 4.50 7.71
CA ALA A 38 -8.47 3.70 8.92
C ALA A 38 -7.85 2.31 8.72
N LYS A 39 -8.11 1.67 7.57
CA LYS A 39 -7.47 0.41 7.17
C LYS A 39 -5.95 0.59 7.08
N TYR A 40 -5.48 1.61 6.38
CA TYR A 40 -4.05 1.87 6.21
C TYR A 40 -3.34 2.12 7.53
N ARG A 41 -3.94 2.92 8.41
CA ARG A 41 -3.43 3.13 9.77
C ARG A 41 -3.38 1.83 10.58
N GLY A 42 -4.38 0.95 10.43
CA GLY A 42 -4.38 -0.38 11.03
C GLY A 42 -3.18 -1.22 10.57
N VAL A 43 -2.98 -1.32 9.26
CA VAL A 43 -1.86 -2.05 8.66
C VAL A 43 -0.52 -1.46 9.09
N ALA A 44 -0.34 -0.13 9.06
CA ALA A 44 0.88 0.51 9.52
C ALA A 44 1.15 0.25 11.00
N LYS A 45 0.13 0.35 11.85
CA LYS A 45 0.27 0.07 13.28
C LYS A 45 0.75 -1.35 13.53
N GLU A 46 0.14 -2.32 12.85
CA GLU A 46 0.52 -3.73 13.00
C GLU A 46 1.92 -4.00 12.43
N ALA A 47 2.20 -3.57 11.20
CA ALA A 47 3.49 -3.79 10.55
C ALA A 47 4.65 -3.16 11.34
N ASN A 48 4.45 -1.95 11.88
CA ASN A 48 5.47 -1.24 12.65
C ASN A 48 5.83 -1.94 13.97
N GLN A 49 4.98 -2.84 14.49
CA GLN A 49 5.35 -3.71 15.62
C GLN A 49 6.45 -4.70 15.26
N TYR A 50 6.70 -4.96 13.98
CA TYR A 50 7.74 -5.86 13.51
C TYR A 50 8.87 -5.11 12.80
N LEU A 51 8.53 -4.12 11.97
CA LEU A 51 9.49 -3.33 11.19
C LEU A 51 10.51 -2.56 12.04
N HIS A 52 10.16 -2.21 13.29
CA HIS A 52 11.09 -1.52 14.19
C HIS A 52 12.40 -2.30 14.44
N LYS A 53 12.35 -3.64 14.31
CA LYS A 53 13.54 -4.51 14.45
C LYS A 53 14.58 -4.28 13.35
N TRP A 54 14.16 -3.73 12.21
CA TRP A 54 14.99 -3.53 11.02
C TRP A 54 15.19 -2.04 10.71
N TYR A 55 15.00 -1.17 11.72
CA TYR A 55 15.20 0.28 11.59
C TYR A 55 14.42 0.92 10.44
N VAL A 56 13.27 0.35 10.08
CA VAL A 56 12.35 0.92 9.09
C VAL A 56 10.94 1.01 9.66
N LYS A 57 10.09 1.80 9.00
CA LYS A 57 8.69 1.99 9.37
C LYS A 57 7.84 2.24 8.14
N LEU A 58 6.58 1.82 8.22
CA LEU A 58 5.53 2.27 7.34
C LEU A 58 4.99 3.62 7.85
N SER A 59 5.12 4.66 7.04
CA SER A 59 4.61 5.99 7.35
C SER A 59 3.08 6.01 7.46
N ASP A 60 2.53 6.93 8.26
CA ASP A 60 1.09 7.22 8.24
C ASP A 60 0.65 7.54 6.78
N PRO A 61 -0.52 7.05 6.32
CA PRO A 61 -0.98 7.25 4.94
C PRO A 61 -1.14 8.71 4.50
N GLU A 62 -1.26 9.66 5.45
CA GLU A 62 -1.35 11.10 5.18
C GLU A 62 0.01 11.81 5.35
N ASN A 63 1.09 11.07 5.59
CA ASN A 63 2.42 11.65 5.73
C ASN A 63 2.97 12.13 4.38
N LYS A 64 3.55 13.35 4.35
CA LYS A 64 4.17 13.94 3.15
C LYS A 64 5.24 13.08 2.47
N SER A 65 5.88 12.17 3.22
CA SER A 65 6.88 11.25 2.67
C SER A 65 6.35 10.38 1.54
N TRP A 66 5.04 10.11 1.48
CA TRP A 66 4.43 9.40 0.35
C TRP A 66 4.55 10.20 -0.95
N LYS A 67 4.26 11.50 -0.90
CA LYS A 67 4.43 12.39 -2.04
C LYS A 67 5.89 12.52 -2.46
N ASP A 68 6.79 12.70 -1.48
CA ASP A 68 8.22 12.83 -1.74
C ASP A 68 8.78 11.56 -2.42
N LYS A 69 8.37 10.38 -1.94
CA LYS A 69 8.70 9.09 -2.55
C LYS A 69 8.14 8.95 -3.96
N PHE A 70 6.86 9.27 -4.14
CA PHE A 70 6.21 9.18 -5.46
C PHE A 70 6.96 10.04 -6.48
N ASN A 71 7.26 11.29 -6.12
CA ASN A 71 8.03 12.20 -6.98
C ASN A 71 9.44 11.68 -7.26
N TYR A 72 10.11 11.11 -6.26
CA TYR A 72 11.42 10.49 -6.44
C TYR A 72 11.36 9.37 -7.47
N TYR A 73 10.50 8.36 -7.26
CA TYR A 73 10.39 7.23 -8.19
C TYR A 73 9.95 7.69 -9.59
N GLN A 74 9.05 8.65 -9.69
CA GLN A 74 8.67 9.25 -10.98
C GLN A 74 9.85 9.94 -11.67
N SER A 75 10.72 10.64 -10.92
CA SER A 75 11.89 11.35 -11.48
C SER A 75 12.96 10.41 -12.03
N VAL A 76 13.01 9.17 -11.55
CA VAL A 76 13.93 8.12 -12.03
C VAL A 76 13.23 7.12 -12.94
N ASP A 77 12.10 7.49 -13.53
CA ASP A 77 11.28 6.63 -14.41
C ASP A 77 10.95 5.26 -13.80
N TRP A 78 10.68 5.25 -12.50
CA TRP A 78 10.42 4.06 -11.70
C TRP A 78 11.56 3.02 -11.73
N GLN A 79 12.79 3.45 -12.00
CA GLN A 79 13.98 2.62 -11.88
C GLN A 79 14.47 2.60 -10.43
N TYR A 80 14.82 1.40 -9.95
CA TYR A 80 15.45 1.21 -8.65
C TYR A 80 16.63 0.25 -8.79
N ASP A 81 17.80 0.66 -8.34
CA ASP A 81 19.06 -0.08 -8.50
C ASP A 81 19.29 -0.59 -9.95
N ARG A 82 19.01 0.27 -10.94
CA ARG A 82 19.12 -0.02 -12.39
C ARG A 82 18.18 -1.12 -12.92
N LYS A 83 17.15 -1.50 -12.16
CA LYS A 83 16.07 -2.39 -12.61
C LYS A 83 14.81 -1.57 -12.86
N ASP A 84 14.10 -1.89 -13.93
CA ASP A 84 12.80 -1.27 -14.20
C ASP A 84 11.75 -1.80 -13.22
N TRP A 85 10.76 -0.97 -12.90
CA TRP A 85 9.61 -1.36 -12.08
C TRP A 85 8.98 -2.69 -12.52
N LYS A 86 8.84 -2.89 -13.83
CA LYS A 86 8.22 -4.09 -14.43
C LYS A 86 9.03 -5.36 -14.15
N ASP A 87 10.33 -5.23 -13.92
CA ASP A 87 11.21 -6.35 -13.59
C ASP A 87 11.10 -6.74 -12.12
N MET A 88 10.72 -5.78 -11.26
CA MET A 88 10.57 -5.99 -9.83
C MET A 88 9.13 -6.35 -9.44
N PHE A 89 8.15 -5.79 -10.16
CA PHE A 89 6.73 -5.97 -9.90
C PHE A 89 6.00 -6.25 -11.22
N PRO A 90 5.26 -7.36 -11.35
CA PRO A 90 4.52 -7.71 -12.55
C PRO A 90 3.25 -6.84 -12.78
N VAL A 91 3.18 -5.68 -12.14
CA VAL A 91 2.11 -4.68 -12.27
C VAL A 91 2.66 -3.45 -12.96
N SER A 92 1.81 -2.67 -13.62
CA SER A 92 2.21 -1.34 -14.11
C SER A 92 2.70 -0.46 -12.96
N SER A 93 3.58 0.50 -13.27
CA SER A 93 3.98 1.50 -12.29
C SER A 93 2.75 2.27 -11.78
N PRO A 94 2.74 2.70 -10.51
CA PRO A 94 1.64 3.49 -9.98
C PRO A 94 1.46 4.80 -10.75
N GLU A 95 0.25 5.06 -11.24
CA GLU A 95 -0.07 6.28 -11.98
C GLU A 95 -0.27 7.51 -11.08
N SER A 96 -0.34 7.31 -9.75
CA SER A 96 -0.56 8.37 -8.76
C SER A 96 0.02 8.03 -7.39
N GLU A 97 0.20 9.05 -6.53
CA GLU A 97 0.57 8.88 -5.12
C GLU A 97 -0.41 7.92 -4.40
N GLU A 98 -1.69 8.03 -4.71
CA GLU A 98 -2.72 7.17 -4.13
C GLU A 98 -2.58 5.72 -4.61
N ALA A 99 -2.32 5.49 -5.90
CA ALA A 99 -2.06 4.15 -6.41
C ALA A 99 -0.80 3.53 -5.78
N MET A 100 0.24 4.34 -5.51
CA MET A 100 1.45 3.87 -4.85
C MET A 100 1.18 3.48 -3.39
N LYS A 101 0.39 4.27 -2.66
CA LYS A 101 -0.07 3.93 -1.31
C LYS A 101 -0.89 2.64 -1.32
N ASP A 102 -1.82 2.51 -2.24
CA ASP A 102 -2.68 1.32 -2.38
C ASP A 102 -1.85 0.06 -2.62
N PHE A 103 -0.88 0.14 -3.53
CA PHE A 103 0.10 -0.91 -3.75
C PHE A 103 0.84 -1.27 -2.46
N CYS A 104 1.41 -0.28 -1.78
CA CYS A 104 2.22 -0.52 -0.59
C CYS A 104 1.45 -1.12 0.58
N PHE A 105 0.29 -0.56 0.92
CA PHE A 105 -0.52 -1.09 2.02
C PHE A 105 -1.05 -2.48 1.71
N LYS A 106 -1.39 -2.77 0.44
CA LYS A 106 -1.79 -4.11 0.02
C LYS A 106 -0.64 -5.11 0.14
N MET A 107 0.55 -4.78 -0.39
CA MET A 107 1.70 -5.68 -0.33
C MET A 107 2.12 -5.97 1.11
N ILE A 108 2.10 -4.97 1.99
CA ILE A 108 2.42 -5.16 3.41
C ILE A 108 1.37 -6.02 4.11
N GLU A 109 0.08 -5.82 3.82
CA GLU A 109 -1.00 -6.65 4.37
C GLU A 109 -0.86 -8.12 3.90
N GLU A 110 -0.61 -8.36 2.61
CA GLU A 110 -0.42 -9.69 2.04
C GLU A 110 0.82 -10.41 2.58
N ASN A 111 1.86 -9.65 2.97
CA ASN A 111 3.11 -10.18 3.50
C ASN A 111 3.25 -10.00 5.03
N MET A 112 2.16 -9.71 5.74
CA MET A 112 2.18 -9.51 7.20
C MET A 112 2.66 -10.77 7.94
N ASP A 113 2.37 -11.95 7.39
CA ASP A 113 2.82 -13.21 7.95
C ASP A 113 4.34 -13.39 7.88
N ASP A 114 4.98 -12.82 6.86
CA ASP A 114 6.44 -12.80 6.75
C ASP A 114 7.06 -11.85 7.79
N LEU A 115 6.40 -10.71 8.08
CA LEU A 115 6.78 -9.81 9.17
C LEU A 115 6.73 -10.52 10.53
N ARG A 116 5.62 -11.23 10.81
CA ARG A 116 5.41 -11.94 12.08
C ARG A 116 6.41 -13.06 12.30
N LYS A 117 6.83 -13.74 11.23
CA LYS A 117 7.75 -14.89 11.26
C LYS A 117 9.23 -14.49 11.13
N ASP A 118 9.53 -13.19 11.14
CA ASP A 118 10.89 -12.64 11.00
C ASP A 118 11.59 -13.13 9.70
N LYS A 119 10.80 -13.33 8.63
CA LYS A 119 11.27 -13.87 7.34
C LYS A 119 11.67 -12.78 6.35
N ILE A 120 11.94 -11.58 6.82
CA ILE A 120 12.31 -10.46 5.97
C ILE A 120 13.74 -10.11 6.32
N ASN A 121 14.54 -9.99 5.28
CA ASN A 121 15.92 -9.56 5.39
C ASN A 121 16.02 -8.23 4.66
N ILE A 122 16.04 -7.13 5.44
CA ILE A 122 16.19 -5.78 4.90
C ILE A 122 17.68 -5.42 4.73
N ASP A 123 18.59 -6.07 5.46
CA ASP A 123 20.02 -5.73 5.47
C ASP A 123 20.84 -6.43 4.36
N ASN A 124 20.49 -7.64 3.91
CA ASN A 124 21.35 -8.42 2.99
C ASN A 124 20.95 -8.37 1.51
N GLY A 125 20.17 -7.37 1.09
CA GLY A 125 19.70 -7.28 -0.28
C GLY A 125 18.65 -8.35 -0.57
N VAL A 126 17.41 -7.86 -0.70
CA VAL A 126 16.36 -8.39 -1.58
C VAL A 126 16.45 -9.90 -1.88
N HIS A 127 15.69 -10.72 -1.14
CA HIS A 127 15.17 -11.93 -1.76
C HIS A 127 14.30 -11.51 -2.97
N ASN A 128 14.51 -12.12 -4.13
CA ASN A 128 13.65 -11.92 -5.30
C ASN A 128 12.17 -11.96 -4.88
N GLY A 129 11.43 -10.87 -5.15
CA GLY A 129 10.01 -10.72 -4.80
C GLY A 129 9.73 -9.87 -3.55
N LYS A 130 10.75 -9.35 -2.84
CA LYS A 130 10.60 -8.52 -1.63
C LYS A 130 11.07 -7.07 -1.79
N GLN A 131 11.35 -6.63 -3.02
CA GLN A 131 11.75 -5.26 -3.37
C GLN A 131 10.76 -4.17 -2.92
N PHE A 132 9.49 -4.54 -2.68
CA PHE A 132 8.48 -3.56 -2.28
C PHE A 132 8.75 -2.94 -0.91
N TRP A 133 9.51 -3.59 -0.02
CA TRP A 133 9.80 -3.06 1.30
C TRP A 133 10.55 -1.72 1.23
N ASP A 134 11.48 -1.54 0.30
CA ASP A 134 12.26 -0.30 0.15
C ASP A 134 11.38 0.86 -0.33
N ILE A 135 10.43 0.56 -1.21
CA ILE A 135 9.49 1.54 -1.75
C ILE A 135 8.48 1.94 -0.67
N CYS A 136 8.00 0.95 0.08
CA CYS A 136 6.89 1.11 1.01
C CYS A 136 7.31 1.56 2.40
N THR A 137 8.55 1.32 2.82
CA THR A 137 9.05 1.67 4.15
C THR A 137 10.10 2.78 4.11
N SER A 138 10.19 3.55 5.17
CA SER A 138 11.19 4.60 5.35
C SER A 138 12.08 4.23 6.53
N THR A 139 13.32 4.68 6.51
CA THR A 139 14.20 4.53 7.68
C THR A 139 13.59 5.19 8.91
N SER A 140 13.64 4.45 10.03
CA SER A 140 13.26 4.89 11.36
C SER A 140 14.40 5.73 11.93
N SER A 141 14.41 7.01 11.61
CA SER A 141 15.21 8.02 12.32
C SER A 141 14.85 8.10 13.79
#